data_AF-A0A534PZ86-F1
#
_entry.id   AF-A0A534PZ86-F1
#
_cell.length_a   1.000
_cell.length_b   1.000
_cell.length_c   1.000
_cell.angle_alpha   90.00
_cell.angle_beta   90.00
_cell.angle_gamma   90.00
#
_symmetry.space_group_name_H-M   'P 1'
#
loop_
_entity.id
_entity.type
_entity.pdbx_description
1 polymer ?
#
loop_
_entity_poly.entity_id
_entity_poly.type
_entity_poly.pdbx_seq_one_letter_code
_entity_poly.pdbx_strand_id
1 'polypeptide(L)'
;MAMTRSQIETLDPATSSLTLSLDIGLYPRDVLYAAAYVFLDRAYVLLDRQDPRFVVHLRAKRPLDEATLQAMAGEFENELLAQALRHQVVDANQRIIEDVVAVAIAGAAGDVEESGGAGLEGAPLIDPADPEDGFVADPQGIARPWEPEKQGSE
;
A
#
# COMPACT_ATOMS: atom_id res chain seq x y z
N MET A 1 2.03 -33.39 21.50
CA MET A 1 1.30 -32.21 21.03
C MET A 1 2.15 -30.99 21.34
N ALA A 2 2.89 -30.48 20.35
CA ALA A 2 3.71 -29.28 20.56
C ALA A 2 2.77 -28.06 20.58
N MET A 3 2.88 -27.25 21.62
CA MET A 3 2.03 -26.08 21.85
C MET A 3 2.31 -25.02 20.78
N THR A 4 1.40 -24.87 19.81
CA THR A 4 1.44 -23.91 18.68
C THR A 4 1.19 -22.46 19.09
N ARG A 5 1.50 -22.09 20.34
CA ARG A 5 1.12 -20.79 20.90
C ARG A 5 2.26 -19.78 20.74
N SER A 6 1.91 -18.60 20.23
CA SER A 6 2.69 -17.38 20.45
C SER A 6 2.84 -17.16 21.95
N GLN A 7 4.05 -16.81 22.38
CA GLN A 7 4.34 -16.55 23.79
C GLN A 7 5.28 -15.35 23.93
N ILE A 8 5.04 -14.56 24.97
CA ILE A 8 6.00 -13.56 25.44
C ILE A 8 7.11 -14.33 26.16
N GLU A 9 8.32 -14.32 25.63
CA GLU A 9 9.48 -14.99 26.23
C GLU A 9 10.14 -14.13 27.30
N THR A 10 10.26 -12.83 27.04
CA THR A 10 10.84 -11.87 27.97
C THR A 10 10.08 -10.55 27.91
N LEU A 11 9.96 -9.90 29.07
CA LEU A 11 9.44 -8.55 29.21
C LEU A 11 10.27 -7.86 30.28
N ASP A 12 10.96 -6.78 29.91
CA ASP A 12 11.79 -5.99 30.80
C ASP A 12 11.41 -4.51 30.72
N PRO A 13 10.66 -3.99 31.72
CA PRO A 13 10.27 -2.59 31.79
C PRO A 13 11.48 -1.64 31.94
N ALA A 14 12.56 -2.08 32.59
CA ALA A 14 13.72 -1.23 32.84
C ALA A 14 14.46 -0.85 31.54
N THR A 15 14.50 -1.78 30.58
CA THR A 15 15.03 -1.53 29.24
C THR A 15 13.95 -1.23 28.20
N SER A 16 12.69 -1.23 28.62
CA SER A 16 11.50 -1.10 27.77
C SER A 16 11.53 -2.06 26.57
N SER A 17 11.93 -3.30 26.84
CA SER A 17 12.10 -4.35 25.83
C SER A 17 11.21 -5.54 26.10
N LEU A 18 10.81 -6.22 25.02
CA LEU A 18 10.11 -7.50 25.09
C LEU A 18 10.51 -8.39 23.91
N THR A 19 10.39 -9.69 24.11
CA THR A 19 10.65 -10.70 23.07
C THR A 19 9.43 -11.60 22.90
N LEU A 20 9.00 -11.78 21.66
CA LEU A 20 7.93 -12.69 21.27
C LEU A 20 8.48 -13.85 20.48
N SER A 21 7.87 -15.02 20.67
CA SER A 21 8.22 -16.25 19.98
C SER A 21 7.00 -16.81 19.28
N LEU A 22 7.10 -16.87 17.96
CA LEU A 22 5.99 -17.14 17.04
C LEU A 22 6.26 -18.43 16.27
N ASP A 23 5.22 -19.22 16.08
CA ASP A 23 5.31 -20.43 15.26
C ASP A 23 5.36 -20.05 13.77
N ILE A 24 6.37 -20.54 13.04
CA ILE A 24 6.57 -20.25 11.61
C ILE A 24 5.39 -20.77 10.77
N GLY A 25 4.70 -21.83 11.22
CA GLY A 25 3.57 -22.41 10.50
C GLY A 25 2.29 -21.56 10.51
N LEU A 26 2.18 -20.59 11.42
CA LEU A 26 1.01 -19.72 11.52
C LEU A 26 1.08 -18.51 10.60
N TYR A 27 2.27 -17.95 10.38
CA TYR A 27 2.43 -16.68 9.67
C TYR A 27 3.53 -16.79 8.60
N PRO A 28 3.20 -16.52 7.32
CA PRO A 28 4.21 -16.31 6.30
C PRO A 28 5.20 -15.21 6.72
N ARG A 29 6.44 -15.33 6.25
CA ARG A 29 7.49 -14.33 6.55
C ARG A 29 7.08 -12.90 6.17
N ASP A 30 6.35 -12.74 5.08
CA ASP A 30 5.97 -11.43 4.56
C ASP A 30 4.92 -10.75 5.46
N VAL A 31 4.05 -11.54 6.10
CA VAL A 31 3.11 -11.08 7.14
C VAL A 31 3.86 -10.57 8.37
N LEU A 32 4.91 -11.28 8.79
CA LEU A 32 5.76 -10.85 9.90
C LEU A 32 6.45 -9.51 9.59
N TYR A 33 6.98 -9.35 8.36
CA TYR A 33 7.59 -8.09 7.94
C TYR A 33 6.58 -6.94 7.89
N ALA A 34 5.38 -7.17 7.36
CA ALA A 34 4.34 -6.16 7.32
C ALA A 34 3.91 -5.71 8.73
N ALA A 35 3.75 -6.65 9.66
CA ALA A 35 3.41 -6.33 11.05
C ALA A 35 4.55 -5.57 11.75
N ALA A 36 5.80 -6.00 11.57
CA ALA A 36 6.97 -5.30 12.09
C ALA A 36 7.06 -3.86 11.59
N TYR A 37 6.75 -3.62 10.32
CA TYR A 37 6.80 -2.29 9.71
C TYR A 37 5.89 -1.27 10.42
N VAL A 38 4.69 -1.69 10.84
CA VAL A 38 3.71 -0.84 11.53
C VAL A 38 4.23 -0.31 12.87
N PHE A 39 5.20 -0.99 13.50
CA PHE A 39 5.74 -0.62 14.81
C PHE A 39 7.04 0.21 14.74
N LEU A 40 7.60 0.43 13.56
CA LEU A 40 8.91 1.10 13.39
C LEU A 40 8.90 2.56 13.83
N ASP A 41 7.74 3.21 13.92
CA ASP A 41 7.60 4.57 14.42
C ASP A 41 7.93 4.66 15.92
N ARG A 42 7.48 3.67 16.71
CA ARG A 42 7.51 3.68 18.18
C ARG A 42 8.41 2.63 18.84
N ALA A 43 8.87 1.64 18.09
CA ALA A 43 9.79 0.61 18.57
C ALA A 43 10.95 0.38 17.59
N TYR A 44 12.10 -0.03 18.14
CA TYR A 44 13.13 -0.73 17.38
C TYR A 44 12.73 -2.20 17.30
N VAL A 45 12.73 -2.75 16.08
CA VAL A 45 12.35 -4.14 15.83
C VAL A 45 13.56 -4.90 15.30
N LEU A 46 13.89 -6.03 15.93
CA LEU A 46 14.84 -7.00 15.42
C LEU A 46 14.10 -8.33 15.23
N LEU A 47 14.20 -8.87 14.02
CA LEU A 47 13.63 -10.15 13.66
C LEU A 47 14.74 -11.18 13.58
N ASP A 48 14.57 -12.27 14.30
CA ASP A 48 15.47 -13.41 14.31
C ASP A 48 14.67 -14.71 14.08
N ARG A 49 15.38 -15.81 13.86
CA ARG A 49 14.78 -17.12 13.60
C ARG A 49 15.55 -18.18 14.36
N GLN A 50 14.82 -18.88 15.23
CA GLN A 50 15.30 -20.07 15.93
C GLN A 50 14.38 -21.21 15.54
N ASP A 51 14.75 -21.97 14.50
CA ASP A 51 13.88 -23.00 13.92
C ASP A 51 13.31 -23.94 15.00
N PRO A 52 11.98 -24.16 15.04
CA PRO A 52 10.95 -23.81 14.04
C PRO A 52 10.17 -22.50 14.32
N ARG A 53 10.79 -21.50 14.97
CA ARG A 53 10.12 -20.27 15.43
C ARG A 53 10.76 -18.99 14.89
N PHE A 54 9.91 -17.99 14.67
CA PHE A 54 10.37 -16.61 14.55
C PHE A 54 10.49 -15.99 15.94
N VAL A 55 11.57 -15.23 16.16
CA VAL A 55 11.81 -14.48 17.38
C VAL A 55 11.75 -13.00 17.05
N VAL A 56 10.89 -12.26 17.74
CA VAL A 56 10.69 -10.83 17.52
C VAL A 56 11.12 -10.09 18.76
N HIS A 57 12.17 -9.29 18.64
CA HIS A 57 12.58 -8.39 19.71
C HIS A 57 12.04 -6.99 19.43
N LEU A 58 11.29 -6.46 20.39
CA LEU A 58 10.75 -5.10 20.36
C LEU A 58 11.38 -4.32 21.51
N ARG A 59 11.99 -3.17 21.20
CA ARG A 59 12.43 -2.22 22.21
C ARG A 59 11.78 -0.88 21.94
N ALA A 60 10.96 -0.41 22.87
CA ALA A 60 10.28 0.88 22.73
C ALA A 60 11.30 2.02 22.64
N LYS A 61 11.00 3.04 21.82
CA LYS A 61 11.86 4.23 21.69
C LYS A 61 11.71 5.19 22.88
N ARG A 62 10.65 5.03 23.67
CA ARG A 62 10.38 5.78 24.89
C ARG A 62 10.22 4.80 26.05
N PRO A 63 10.53 5.21 27.29
CA PRO A 63 10.28 4.38 28.45
C PRO A 63 8.80 3.98 28.55
N LEU A 64 8.54 2.69 28.71
CA LEU A 64 7.20 2.13 28.91
C LEU A 64 7.16 1.33 30.21
N ASP A 65 6.03 1.37 30.90
CA ASP A 65 5.78 0.48 32.02
C ASP A 65 5.41 -0.94 31.55
N GLU A 66 5.36 -1.87 32.49
CA GLU A 66 5.08 -3.28 32.21
C GLU A 66 3.73 -3.49 31.52
N ALA A 67 2.69 -2.81 32.01
CA ALA A 67 1.34 -2.91 31.45
C ALA A 67 1.30 -2.43 29.99
N THR A 68 1.98 -1.32 29.67
CA THR A 68 2.02 -0.79 28.30
C THR A 68 2.88 -1.66 27.38
N LEU A 69 3.97 -2.25 27.87
CA LEU A 69 4.73 -3.25 27.10
C LEU A 69 3.90 -4.48 26.77
N GLN A 70 3.12 -4.97 27.74
CA GLN A 70 2.25 -6.12 27.51
C GLN A 70 1.11 -5.80 26.54
N ALA A 71 0.56 -4.58 26.61
CA ALA A 71 -0.37 -4.09 25.60
C ALA A 71 0.29 -4.02 24.21
N MET A 72 1.53 -3.53 24.11
CA MET A 72 2.29 -3.49 22.86
C MET A 72 2.51 -4.88 22.26
N ALA A 73 2.76 -5.90 23.09
CA ALA A 73 2.81 -7.29 22.63
C ALA A 73 1.47 -7.75 22.03
N GLY A 74 0.36 -7.51 22.72
CA GLY A 74 -0.97 -7.86 22.22
C GLY A 74 -1.37 -7.08 20.95
N GLU A 75 -0.98 -5.81 20.84
CA GLU A 75 -1.14 -5.03 19.61
C GLU A 75 -0.37 -5.65 18.44
N PHE A 76 0.86 -6.11 18.69
CA PHE A 76 1.68 -6.76 17.67
C PHE A 76 1.06 -8.09 17.21
N GLU A 77 0.55 -8.90 18.15
CA GLU A 77 -0.18 -10.14 17.85
C GLU A 77 -1.45 -9.88 17.01
N ASN A 78 -2.21 -8.84 17.34
CA ASN A 78 -3.39 -8.46 16.54
C ASN A 78 -3.00 -7.95 15.15
N GLU A 79 -1.91 -7.20 15.02
CA GLU A 79 -1.44 -6.73 13.72
C GLU A 79 -0.96 -7.90 12.85
N LEU A 80 -0.32 -8.93 13.42
CA LEU A 80 0.01 -10.16 12.69
C LEU A 80 -1.24 -10.81 12.09
N LEU A 81 -2.33 -10.93 12.86
CA LEU A 81 -3.59 -11.48 12.36
C LEU A 81 -4.18 -10.60 11.25
N ALA A 82 -4.15 -9.28 11.42
CA ALA A 82 -4.65 -8.34 10.43
C ALA A 82 -3.86 -8.44 9.12
N GLN A 83 -2.53 -8.51 9.19
CA GLN A 83 -1.67 -8.68 8.02
C GLN A 83 -1.82 -10.05 7.37
N ALA A 84 -2.04 -11.11 8.14
CA ALA A 84 -2.30 -12.44 7.60
C ALA A 84 -3.59 -12.48 6.79
N LEU A 85 -4.66 -11.86 7.28
CA LEU A 85 -5.92 -11.76 6.55
C LEU A 85 -5.75 -10.91 5.28
N ARG A 86 -5.07 -9.76 5.36
CA ARG A 86 -4.79 -8.91 4.18
C ARG A 86 -4.01 -9.69 3.13
N HIS A 87 -2.97 -10.42 3.54
CA HIS A 87 -2.19 -11.28 2.66
C HIS A 87 -3.06 -12.33 1.98
N GLN A 88 -3.92 -13.03 2.73
CA GLN A 88 -4.83 -14.03 2.16
C GLN A 88 -5.85 -13.42 1.18
N VAL A 89 -6.40 -12.25 1.49
CA VAL A 89 -7.35 -11.57 0.61
C VAL A 89 -6.68 -11.13 -0.68
N VAL A 90 -5.47 -10.56 -0.61
CA VAL A 90 -4.71 -10.16 -1.80
C VAL A 90 -4.39 -11.38 -2.66
N ASP A 91 -3.85 -12.44 -2.06
CA ASP A 91 -3.49 -13.67 -2.75
C ASP A 91 -4.72 -14.31 -3.44
N ALA A 92 -5.85 -14.39 -2.73
CA ALA A 92 -7.10 -14.95 -3.28
C ALA A 92 -7.70 -14.10 -4.41
N ASN A 93 -7.44 -12.80 -4.44
CA ASN A 93 -8.01 -11.86 -5.42
C ASN A 93 -6.99 -11.32 -6.43
N GLN A 94 -5.79 -11.90 -6.50
CA GLN A 94 -4.68 -11.39 -7.32
C GLN A 94 -5.08 -11.13 -8.78
N ARG A 95 -5.78 -12.08 -9.41
CA ARG A 95 -6.25 -11.93 -10.79
C ARG A 95 -7.24 -10.79 -10.98
N ILE A 96 -8.19 -10.64 -10.05
CA ILE A 96 -9.19 -9.56 -10.12
C ILE A 96 -8.48 -8.20 -9.98
N ILE A 97 -7.49 -8.12 -9.09
CA ILE A 97 -6.68 -6.91 -8.90
C ILE A 97 -5.93 -6.59 -10.20
N GLU A 98 -5.28 -7.58 -10.82
CA GLU A 98 -4.57 -7.43 -12.09
C GLU A 98 -5.49 -6.94 -13.22
N ASP A 99 -6.66 -7.56 -13.39
CA ASP A 99 -7.63 -7.19 -14.43
C ASP A 99 -8.14 -5.75 -14.25
N VAL A 100 -8.49 -5.38 -13.02
CA VAL A 100 -8.97 -4.02 -12.70
C VAL A 100 -7.86 -2.98 -12.94
N VAL A 101 -6.63 -3.29 -12.56
CA VAL A 101 -5.47 -2.42 -12.79
C VAL A 101 -5.18 -2.29 -14.28
N ALA A 102 -5.25 -3.38 -15.05
CA ALA A 102 -5.04 -3.35 -16.50
C ALA A 102 -6.07 -2.45 -17.20
N VAL A 103 -7.36 -2.57 -16.84
CA VAL A 103 -8.43 -1.70 -17.37
C VAL A 103 -8.20 -0.24 -16.96
N ALA A 104 -7.82 0.02 -15.70
CA ALA A 104 -7.55 1.36 -15.22
C ALA A 104 -6.36 2.02 -15.95
N ILE A 105 -5.29 1.27 -16.20
CA ILE A 105 -4.12 1.75 -16.96
C ILE A 105 -4.52 1.99 -18.42
N ALA A 106 -5.24 1.06 -19.06
CA ALA A 106 -5.67 1.22 -20.45
C ALA A 106 -6.59 2.44 -20.63
N GLY A 107 -7.53 2.66 -19.72
CA GLY A 107 -8.41 3.83 -19.74
C GLY A 107 -7.68 5.14 -19.43
N ALA A 108 -6.67 5.12 -18.54
CA ALA A 108 -5.87 6.30 -18.20
C ALA A 108 -4.82 6.64 -19.27
N ALA A 109 -4.36 5.66 -20.04
CA ALA A 109 -3.41 5.84 -21.13
C ALA A 109 -4.03 6.58 -22.33
N GLY A 110 -5.36 6.74 -22.37
CA GLY A 110 -6.11 7.52 -23.36
C GLY A 110 -5.71 7.16 -24.80
N ASP A 111 -6.39 6.19 -25.41
CA ASP A 111 -6.23 5.77 -26.81
C ASP A 111 -4.83 6.08 -27.38
N VAL A 112 -3.85 5.23 -27.04
CA VAL A 112 -2.56 5.21 -27.73
C VAL A 112 -2.80 4.66 -29.14
N GLU A 113 -3.27 5.57 -29.99
CA GLU A 113 -3.33 5.60 -31.45
C GLU A 113 -4.07 4.49 -32.22
N GLU A 114 -5.02 4.97 -33.04
CA GLU A 114 -5.48 4.41 -34.31
C GLU A 114 -4.84 3.08 -34.76
N SER A 115 -5.56 1.96 -34.56
CA SER A 115 -5.82 1.00 -35.66
C SER A 115 -6.65 -0.20 -35.20
N GLY A 116 -7.92 -0.18 -35.59
CA GLY A 116 -8.60 -1.35 -36.16
C GLY A 116 -9.18 -2.37 -35.18
N GLY A 117 -10.45 -2.17 -34.78
CA GLY A 117 -11.23 -3.30 -34.28
C GLY A 117 -12.47 -2.97 -33.46
N ALA A 118 -13.52 -2.50 -34.12
CA ALA A 118 -14.92 -2.61 -33.72
C ALA A 118 -15.35 -1.98 -32.38
N GLY A 119 -15.62 -0.67 -32.44
CA GLY A 119 -16.56 0.02 -31.56
C GLY A 119 -16.69 1.46 -32.03
N LEU A 120 -17.92 1.97 -32.15
CA LEU A 120 -18.29 3.30 -32.68
C LEU A 120 -18.55 3.36 -34.20
N GLU A 121 -19.57 2.64 -34.67
CA GLU A 121 -20.27 3.05 -35.90
C GLU A 121 -20.94 4.41 -35.66
N GLY A 122 -20.46 5.46 -36.33
CA GLY A 122 -21.23 6.68 -36.58
C GLY A 122 -20.79 7.98 -35.91
N ALA A 123 -19.62 8.05 -35.25
CA ALA A 123 -19.08 9.36 -34.86
C ALA A 123 -18.44 10.02 -36.10
N PRO A 124 -18.85 11.23 -36.51
CA PRO A 124 -18.20 11.93 -37.61
C PRO A 124 -16.74 12.20 -37.22
N LEU A 125 -15.80 11.80 -38.08
CA LEU A 125 -14.40 12.18 -37.96
C LEU A 125 -14.33 13.70 -38.08
N ILE A 126 -13.90 14.37 -37.02
CA ILE A 126 -13.57 15.81 -37.06
C ILE A 126 -12.32 15.93 -37.93
N ASP A 127 -12.42 16.60 -39.08
CA ASP A 127 -11.28 16.85 -39.96
C ASP A 127 -10.47 18.05 -39.44
N PRO A 128 -9.24 17.86 -38.93
CA PRO A 128 -8.42 18.94 -38.41
C PRO A 128 -7.96 19.94 -39.49
N ALA A 129 -8.18 19.65 -40.78
CA ALA A 129 -7.89 20.57 -41.89
C ALA A 129 -9.11 21.41 -42.32
N ASP A 130 -10.31 21.13 -41.81
CA ASP A 130 -11.51 21.93 -42.09
C ASP A 130 -11.69 23.06 -41.05
N PRO A 131 -11.55 24.34 -41.43
CA PRO A 131 -11.68 25.46 -40.51
C PRO A 131 -13.10 25.69 -39.98
N GLU A 132 -14.14 25.02 -40.50
CA GLU A 132 -15.48 25.04 -39.90
C GLU A 132 -15.65 23.99 -38.79
N ASP A 133 -14.84 22.93 -38.78
CA ASP A 133 -14.83 21.88 -37.74
C ASP A 133 -13.74 22.11 -36.66
N GLY A 134 -12.82 23.05 -36.89
CA GLY A 134 -11.74 23.39 -35.98
C GLY A 134 -12.15 24.35 -34.87
N PHE A 135 -12.34 23.83 -33.64
CA PHE A 135 -12.32 24.63 -32.39
C PHE A 135 -13.21 25.88 -32.38
N VAL A 136 -14.39 25.78 -33.00
CA VAL A 136 -15.28 26.94 -33.16
C VAL A 136 -16.03 27.23 -31.85
N ALA A 137 -15.58 28.31 -31.21
CA ALA A 137 -16.14 29.05 -30.08
C ALA A 137 -15.73 28.61 -28.66
N ASP A 138 -15.03 29.52 -27.95
CA ASP A 138 -14.90 29.57 -26.49
C ASP A 138 -15.89 30.61 -25.93
N PRO A 139 -17.20 30.33 -25.87
CA PRO A 139 -18.21 31.27 -25.39
C PRO A 139 -18.04 31.63 -23.91
N GLN A 140 -17.27 30.84 -23.16
CA GLN A 140 -17.04 31.01 -21.72
C GLN A 140 -15.69 31.71 -21.43
N GLY A 141 -14.82 31.89 -22.42
CA GLY A 141 -13.54 32.58 -22.29
C GLY A 141 -12.53 31.89 -21.37
N ILE A 142 -12.67 30.56 -21.20
CA ILE A 142 -11.87 29.77 -20.25
C ILE A 142 -10.62 29.14 -20.88
N ALA A 143 -10.49 29.16 -22.20
CA ALA A 143 -9.31 28.65 -22.89
C ALA A 143 -8.17 29.69 -22.85
N ARG A 144 -7.62 29.93 -21.64
CA ARG A 144 -6.41 30.75 -21.48
C ARG A 144 -5.18 29.83 -21.38
N PRO A 145 -4.18 29.97 -22.28
CA PRO A 145 -2.91 29.27 -22.14
C PRO A 145 -2.17 29.72 -20.88
N TRP A 146 -1.42 28.81 -20.24
CA TRP A 146 -0.78 29.01 -18.93
C TRP A 146 0.51 29.83 -18.95
N GLU A 147 0.85 30.48 -20.07
CA GLU A 147 2.04 31.30 -20.16
C GLU A 147 1.86 32.63 -19.41
N PRO A 148 2.78 32.99 -18.50
CA PRO A 148 2.68 34.25 -17.78
C PRO A 148 2.86 35.42 -18.76
N GLU A 149 1.89 36.35 -18.78
CA GLU A 149 1.98 37.58 -19.56
C GLU A 149 3.25 38.34 -19.17
N LYS A 150 4.18 38.52 -20.12
CA LYS A 150 5.33 39.39 -19.93
C LYS A 150 4.81 40.80 -19.77
N GLN A 151 4.81 41.30 -18.53
CA GLN A 151 4.56 42.72 -18.26
C GLN A 151 5.56 43.53 -19.08
N GLY A 152 5.06 44.27 -20.06
CA GLY A 152 5.85 45.21 -20.82
C GLY A 152 6.47 46.22 -19.87
N SER A 153 7.80 46.26 -19.85
CA SER A 153 8.56 47.37 -19.31
C SER A 153 8.39 48.58 -20.22
N GLU A 154 7.66 49.59 -19.75
CA GLU A 154 7.85 51.01 -20.13
C GLU A 154 8.37 51.78 -18.91
#